data_AF-A0A4Y2DJ60-F1
#
_entry.id   AF-A0A4Y2DJ60-F1
#
_cell.length_a   1.000
_cell.length_b   1.000
_cell.length_c   1.000
_cell.angle_alpha   90.00
_cell.angle_beta   90.00
_cell.angle_gamma   90.00
#
_symmetry.space_group_name_H-M   'P 1'
#
loop_
_entity.id
_entity.type
_entity.pdbx_description
1 polymer ?
#
loop_
_entity_poly.entity_id
_entity_poly.type
_entity_poly.pdbx_seq_one_letter_code
_entity_poly.pdbx_strand_id
1 'polypeptide(L)'
;MPNPNDKNKETVNSSANTDVPMENTNISNPYIIPFDPENGMKMELWLQYFNDTCKQHNKNEDWKVKNISKFLKGSALTHYINYCLNICNFEDLCSVITEKVFNPL
;
A
#
# COMPACT_ATOMS: atom_id res chain seq x y z
N MET A 1 11.65 14.88 52.95
CA MET A 1 10.19 14.66 52.75
C MET A 1 9.90 14.89 51.27
N PRO A 2 9.45 13.89 50.50
CA PRO A 2 8.96 14.09 49.13
C PRO A 2 7.43 14.26 49.11
N ASN A 3 6.91 15.16 48.27
CA ASN A 3 5.49 15.25 47.88
C ASN A 3 5.40 15.86 46.45
N PRO A 4 4.28 15.74 45.71
CA PRO A 4 4.20 14.86 44.56
C PRO A 4 3.65 15.63 43.35
N ASN A 5 4.30 15.54 42.20
CA ASN A 5 3.57 15.82 40.97
C ASN A 5 4.18 14.99 39.87
N ASP A 6 3.58 13.81 39.73
CA ASP A 6 3.40 13.12 38.47
C ASP A 6 3.17 14.12 37.34
N LYS A 7 4.11 14.14 36.40
CA LYS A 7 3.75 14.26 35.00
C LYS A 7 4.67 13.39 34.18
N ASN A 8 4.29 12.12 34.17
CA ASN A 8 4.62 11.17 33.14
C ASN A 8 4.34 11.83 31.77
N LYS A 9 5.40 12.31 31.10
CA LYS A 9 5.34 12.69 29.70
C LYS A 9 5.93 11.52 28.93
N GLU A 10 5.09 10.52 28.66
CA GLU A 10 5.29 9.63 27.53
C GLU A 10 5.62 10.50 26.33
N THR A 11 6.90 10.48 25.96
CA THR A 11 7.33 11.02 24.69
C THR A 11 6.91 9.99 23.68
N VAL A 12 5.71 10.19 23.13
CA VAL A 12 5.19 9.47 21.99
C VAL A 12 6.23 9.59 20.88
N ASN A 13 6.95 8.51 20.73
CA ASN A 13 7.58 7.98 19.54
C ASN A 13 6.62 8.09 18.34
N SER A 14 6.47 9.30 17.82
CA SER A 14 5.89 9.54 16.50
C SER A 14 6.90 9.07 15.45
N SER A 15 6.75 7.78 15.14
CA SER A 15 7.00 7.12 13.87
C SER A 15 7.65 8.00 12.80
N ALA A 16 8.80 7.53 12.33
CA ALA A 16 9.55 8.05 11.21
C ALA A 16 8.64 8.43 10.03
N ASN A 17 8.38 9.71 9.88
CA ASN A 17 7.95 10.27 8.62
C ASN A 17 9.22 10.37 7.77
N THR A 18 9.61 9.27 7.13
CA THR A 18 10.54 9.37 6.00
C THR A 18 9.76 10.05 4.89
N ASP A 19 9.88 11.37 4.88
CA ASP A 19 9.57 12.26 3.76
C ASP A 19 10.54 11.89 2.62
N VAL A 20 10.24 10.77 1.98
CA VAL A 20 10.74 10.48 0.65
C VAL A 20 9.71 11.13 -0.26
N PRO A 21 10.05 12.23 -0.97
CA PRO A 21 9.20 12.72 -2.03
C PRO A 21 9.17 11.59 -3.05
N MET A 22 8.11 10.80 -3.05
CA MET A 22 7.99 9.72 -3.99
C MET A 22 7.82 10.39 -5.34
N GLU A 23 8.90 10.39 -6.13
CA GLU A 23 8.87 10.84 -7.51
C GLU A 23 7.64 10.18 -8.14
N ASN A 24 6.72 11.00 -8.66
CA ASN A 24 5.65 10.56 -9.55
C ASN A 24 6.31 9.88 -10.75
N THR A 25 6.68 8.62 -10.57
CA THR A 25 7.49 7.87 -11.51
C THR A 25 6.53 7.60 -12.64
N ASN A 26 6.67 8.39 -13.71
CA ASN A 26 5.94 8.31 -14.97
C ASN A 26 5.36 6.91 -15.16
N ILE A 27 4.04 6.81 -14.96
CA ILE A 27 3.26 5.57 -14.88
C ILE A 27 3.64 4.73 -16.11
N SER A 28 4.46 3.69 -15.92
CA SER A 28 5.13 3.01 -17.04
C SER A 28 4.20 2.10 -17.85
N ASN A 29 2.88 2.23 -17.66
CA ASN A 29 1.86 1.60 -18.47
C ASN A 29 0.64 2.55 -18.61
N PRO A 30 0.34 3.09 -19.81
CA PRO A 30 -0.77 4.03 -19.99
C PRO A 30 -2.15 3.39 -19.80
N TYR A 31 -2.23 2.06 -19.73
CA TYR A 31 -3.49 1.33 -19.67
C TYR A 31 -4.00 1.05 -18.25
N ILE A 32 -3.18 1.31 -17.22
CA ILE A 32 -3.53 1.01 -15.83
C ILE A 32 -3.69 2.32 -15.05
N ILE A 33 -4.91 2.56 -14.57
CA ILE A 33 -5.20 3.68 -13.67
C ILE A 33 -4.65 3.35 -12.28
N PRO A 34 -3.83 4.23 -11.66
CA PRO A 34 -3.35 4.03 -10.30
C PRO A 34 -4.49 3.96 -9.28
N PHE A 35 -4.36 3.08 -8.30
CA PHE A 35 -5.20 3.05 -7.11
C PHE A 35 -5.00 4.30 -6.28
N ASP A 36 -6.10 4.93 -5.91
CA ASP A 36 -6.14 6.07 -5.03
C ASP A 36 -7.25 5.86 -3.98
N PRO A 37 -6.89 5.65 -2.71
CA PRO A 37 -7.88 5.41 -1.66
C PRO A 37 -8.76 6.63 -1.39
N GLU A 38 -8.34 7.84 -1.77
CA GLU A 38 -9.10 9.07 -1.55
C GLU A 38 -10.27 9.21 -2.53
N ASN A 39 -10.21 8.53 -3.68
CA ASN A 39 -11.25 8.59 -4.72
C ASN A 39 -12.43 7.63 -4.46
N GLY A 40 -12.50 7.00 -3.29
CA GLY A 40 -13.60 6.11 -2.89
C GLY A 40 -13.64 4.76 -3.63
N MET A 41 -12.63 4.46 -4.45
CA MET A 41 -12.49 3.17 -5.11
C MET A 41 -12.13 2.10 -4.08
N LYS A 42 -12.86 0.98 -4.08
CA LYS A 42 -12.50 -0.17 -3.25
C LYS A 42 -11.29 -0.89 -3.83
N MET A 43 -10.33 -1.22 -2.99
CA MET A 43 -9.10 -1.93 -3.39
C MET A 43 -9.40 -3.26 -4.06
N GLU A 44 -10.38 -4.02 -3.57
CA GLU A 44 -10.78 -5.31 -4.15
C GLU A 44 -11.18 -5.15 -5.62
N LEU A 45 -12.00 -4.13 -5.92
CA LEU A 45 -12.41 -3.80 -7.28
C LEU A 45 -11.23 -3.35 -8.13
N TRP A 46 -10.32 -2.57 -7.54
CA TRP A 46 -9.11 -2.13 -8.23
C TRP A 46 -8.15 -3.29 -8.53
N LEU A 47 -7.96 -4.23 -7.60
CA LEU A 47 -7.13 -5.42 -7.79
C LEU A 47 -7.70 -6.32 -8.89
N GLN A 48 -9.03 -6.48 -8.93
CA GLN A 48 -9.70 -7.18 -10.02
C GLN A 48 -9.46 -6.47 -11.36
N TYR A 49 -9.69 -5.15 -11.42
CA TYR A 49 -9.41 -4.34 -12.61
C TYR A 49 -7.95 -4.44 -13.06
N PHE A 50 -7.00 -4.35 -12.13
CA PHE A 50 -5.58 -4.47 -12.40
C PHE A 50 -5.24 -5.84 -13.00
N ASN A 51 -5.78 -6.92 -12.41
CA ASN A 51 -5.58 -8.28 -12.89
C ASN A 51 -6.13 -8.47 -14.31
N ASP A 52 -7.35 -8.00 -14.57
CA ASP A 52 -8.00 -8.14 -15.87
C ASP A 52 -7.30 -7.30 -16.95
N THR A 53 -6.89 -6.08 -16.62
CA THR A 53 -6.08 -5.22 -17.50
C THR A 53 -4.73 -5.87 -17.81
N CYS A 54 -4.08 -6.45 -16.80
CA CYS A 54 -2.83 -7.21 -17.00
C CYS A 54 -3.03 -8.39 -17.95
N LYS A 55 -4.12 -9.16 -17.81
CA LYS A 55 -4.45 -10.26 -18.73
C LYS A 55 -4.67 -9.77 -20.16
N GLN A 56 -5.43 -8.70 -20.35
CA GLN A 56 -5.69 -8.11 -21.67
C GLN A 56 -4.41 -7.65 -22.39
N HIS A 57 -3.41 -7.22 -21.62
CA HIS A 57 -2.12 -6.75 -22.14
C HIS A 57 -0.98 -7.75 -21.98
N ASN A 58 -1.29 -9.05 -21.84
CA ASN A 58 -0.32 -10.15 -21.73
C ASN A 58 0.76 -9.93 -20.66
N LYS A 59 0.38 -9.36 -19.52
CA LYS A 59 1.24 -9.19 -18.34
C LYS A 59 1.08 -10.40 -17.42
N ASN A 60 2.16 -11.16 -17.29
CA ASN A 60 2.23 -12.36 -16.44
C ASN A 60 2.33 -12.01 -14.94
N GLU A 61 2.26 -13.02 -14.08
CA GLU A 61 2.31 -12.87 -12.62
C GLU A 61 3.57 -12.14 -12.13
N ASP A 62 4.75 -12.52 -12.65
CA ASP A 62 6.00 -11.86 -12.29
C ASP A 62 5.97 -10.35 -12.58
N TRP A 63 5.35 -9.97 -13.71
CA TRP A 63 5.20 -8.56 -14.05
C TRP A 63 4.28 -7.85 -13.07
N LYS A 64 3.15 -8.47 -12.68
CA LYS A 64 2.19 -7.91 -11.73
C LYS A 64 2.86 -7.60 -10.40
N VAL A 65 3.50 -8.59 -9.79
CA VAL A 65 4.15 -8.45 -8.48
C VAL A 65 5.23 -7.37 -8.51
N LYS A 66 6.07 -7.33 -9.56
CA LYS A 66 7.15 -6.34 -9.70
C LYS A 66 6.67 -4.90 -9.93
N ASN A 67 5.44 -4.71 -10.42
CA ASN A 67 4.98 -3.39 -10.87
C ASN A 67 3.79 -2.84 -10.09
N ILE A 68 3.06 -3.66 -9.32
CA ILE A 68 1.84 -3.22 -8.63
C ILE A 68 2.06 -1.98 -7.74
N SER A 69 3.20 -1.91 -7.04
CA SER A 69 3.55 -0.77 -6.18
C SER A 69 3.61 0.57 -6.92
N LYS A 70 3.95 0.55 -8.22
CA LYS A 70 3.99 1.75 -9.07
C LYS A 70 2.61 2.33 -9.35
N PHE A 71 1.55 1.56 -9.10
CA PHE A 71 0.17 1.96 -9.30
C PHE A 71 -0.57 2.16 -7.98
N LEU A 72 0.11 2.14 -6.83
CA LEU A 72 -0.50 2.44 -5.54
C LEU A 72 -0.14 3.86 -5.11
N LYS A 73 -1.11 4.59 -4.53
CA LYS A 73 -0.91 5.93 -4.00
C LYS A 73 -1.24 6.02 -2.51
N GLY A 74 -0.70 7.06 -1.87
CA GLY A 74 -1.04 7.45 -0.50
C GLY A 74 -0.90 6.30 0.48
N SER A 75 -1.90 6.16 1.36
CA SER A 75 -1.90 5.14 2.41
C SER A 75 -1.81 3.70 1.86
N ALA A 76 -2.33 3.42 0.67
CA ALA A 76 -2.28 2.08 0.09
C ALA A 76 -0.85 1.65 -0.24
N LEU A 77 -0.04 2.57 -0.77
CA LEU A 77 1.37 2.34 -1.01
C LEU A 77 2.14 2.16 0.31
N THR A 78 1.84 2.98 1.33
CA THR A 78 2.47 2.84 2.65
C THR A 78 2.21 1.45 3.24
N HIS A 79 0.97 0.94 3.16
CA HIS A 79 0.65 -0.42 3.60
C HIS A 79 1.37 -1.49 2.78
N TYR A 80 1.48 -1.31 1.46
CA TYR A 80 2.25 -2.22 0.61
C TYR A 80 3.73 -2.31 1.05
N ILE A 81 4.37 -1.16 1.33
CA ILE A 81 5.77 -1.13 1.78
C ILE A 81 5.92 -1.84 3.13
N ASN A 82 4.97 -1.65 4.06
CA ASN A 82 5.08 -2.20 5.41
C ASN A 82 4.79 -3.71 5.48
N TYR A 83 3.91 -4.23 4.62
CA TYR A 83 3.38 -5.59 4.77
C TYR A 83 3.61 -6.50 3.57
N CYS A 84 3.89 -5.95 2.38
CA CYS A 84 3.83 -6.69 1.13
C CYS A 84 5.17 -6.83 0.38
N LEU A 85 6.25 -6.17 0.83
CA LEU A 85 7.55 -6.18 0.13
C LEU A 85 8.12 -7.58 -0.12
N ASN A 86 7.85 -8.54 0.77
CA ASN A 86 8.38 -9.90 0.67
C ASN A 86 7.43 -10.86 -0.05
N ILE A 87 6.29 -10.38 -0.55
CA ILE A 87 5.28 -11.21 -1.21
C ILE A 87 5.63 -11.36 -2.69
N CYS A 88 5.85 -12.60 -3.12
CA CYS A 88 6.30 -12.91 -4.48
C CYS A 88 5.18 -13.42 -5.41
N ASN A 89 3.94 -13.52 -4.94
CA ASN A 89 2.80 -13.95 -5.75
C ASN A 89 1.59 -13.02 -5.56
N PHE A 90 0.79 -12.87 -6.62
CA PHE A 90 -0.31 -11.91 -6.64
C PHE A 90 -1.50 -12.33 -5.76
N GLU A 91 -1.69 -13.63 -5.54
CA GLU A 91 -2.80 -14.15 -4.73
C GLU A 91 -2.59 -13.87 -3.23
N ASP A 92 -1.40 -14.16 -2.70
CA ASP A 92 -1.00 -13.80 -1.34
C ASP A 92 -0.98 -12.28 -1.16
N LEU A 93 -0.61 -11.55 -2.22
CA LEU A 93 -0.64 -10.09 -2.19
C LEU A 93 -2.07 -9.57 -2.04
N CYS A 94 -3.01 -10.08 -2.83
CA CYS A 94 -4.43 -9.75 -2.70
C CYS A 94 -4.95 -10.11 -1.31
N SER A 95 -4.53 -11.26 -0.77
CA SER A 95 -4.94 -11.74 0.55
C SER A 95 -4.44 -10.82 1.67
N VAL A 96 -3.14 -10.50 1.71
CA VAL A 96 -2.55 -9.62 2.73
C VAL A 96 -3.14 -8.21 2.67
N ILE A 97 -3.34 -7.68 1.46
CA ILE A 97 -3.96 -6.36 1.28
C ILE A 97 -5.41 -6.38 1.79
N THR A 98 -6.19 -7.41 1.45
CA THR A 98 -7.57 -7.53 1.90
C THR A 98 -7.64 -7.66 3.42
N GLU A 99 -6.82 -8.54 4.00
CA GLU A 99 -6.86 -8.84 5.42
C GLU A 99 -6.35 -7.68 6.29
N LYS A 100 -5.26 -7.01 5.91
CA LYS A 100 -4.62 -5.96 6.73
C LYS A 100 -5.18 -4.56 6.49
N VAL A 101 -5.77 -4.29 5.33
CA VAL A 101 -6.26 -2.95 4.97
C VAL A 101 -7.76 -2.80 5.22
N PHE A 102 -8.57 -3.87 5.06
CA PHE A 102 -10.03 -3.80 5.23
C PHE A 102 -10.55 -4.32 6.56
N ASN A 103 -9.76 -5.13 7.27
CA ASN A 103 -10.11 -5.65 8.59
C ASN A 103 -8.94 -5.45 9.56
N PRO A 104 -8.68 -4.21 10.02
CA PRO A 104 -7.81 -4.05 11.16
C PRO A 104 -8.50 -4.73 12.36
N LEU A 105 -7.91 -5.82 12.85
CA LEU A 105 -8.27 -6.37 14.16
C LEU A 105 -8.15 -5.31 15.25
#